data_AF-A0A4E9FJW2-F1
#
_entry.id   AF-A0A4E9FJW2-F1
#
_cell.length_a   1.000
_cell.length_b   1.000
_cell.length_c   1.000
_cell.angle_alpha   90.00
_cell.angle_beta   90.00
_cell.angle_gamma   90.00
#
_symmetry.space_group_name_H-M   'P 1'
#
loop_
_entity.id
_entity.type
_entity.pdbx_description
1 polymer ?
#
loop_
_entity_poly.entity_id
_entity_poly.type
_entity_poly.pdbx_seq_one_letter_code
_entity_poly.pdbx_strand_id
1 'polypeptide(L)'
;MKRKGSSRKKSELDTKLSPKQPNIAKCQANARTEVERWVRRALDKGVGGLREEFLSLKRYIPEGMTTNAFQGTFEAGKSRYKDVPCQDKFRVVLRWPGVTDDYIHANYVATPINEKRFICTQVRALAPDETNVRVCHLKVQWKESGREKNREIRHYQWINWPDRGVPPCRLTSMVLLSNIRGTKKPIVVHCSAGIGRTGAIVAIEYILEKLQQGIPCESMDKILKELRNQRPFTIQNDLQYLYVHRVMLFYFIDKYKIFADNDEVMAKYKQFVADYDKITK
;
A
#
# COMPACT_ATOMS: atom_id res chain seq x y z
N MET A 1 11.27 74.53 -9.65
CA MET A 1 11.36 73.42 -10.65
C MET A 1 10.87 72.13 -10.00
N LYS A 2 9.89 71.45 -10.64
CA LYS A 2 9.71 69.98 -10.80
C LYS A 2 10.45 69.09 -9.77
N ARG A 3 9.84 68.16 -9.01
CA ARG A 3 8.81 67.14 -9.35
C ARG A 3 8.23 66.52 -8.06
N LYS A 4 6.90 66.31 -8.04
CA LYS A 4 6.19 65.38 -7.14
C LYS A 4 6.56 63.93 -7.51
N GLY A 5 6.97 63.12 -6.53
CA GLY A 5 7.18 61.68 -6.67
C GLY A 5 6.12 60.90 -5.90
N SER A 6 5.14 60.39 -6.63
CA SER A 6 4.01 59.58 -6.17
C SER A 6 4.45 58.26 -5.53
N SER A 7 3.92 57.95 -4.35
CA SER A 7 3.98 56.64 -3.71
C SER A 7 3.35 55.56 -4.59
N ARG A 8 4.16 54.67 -5.17
CA ARG A 8 3.69 53.43 -5.81
C ARG A 8 3.70 52.30 -4.77
N LYS A 9 2.51 51.85 -4.39
CA LYS A 9 2.27 50.56 -3.72
C LYS A 9 2.99 49.46 -4.52
N LYS A 10 3.95 48.78 -3.90
CA LYS A 10 4.53 47.54 -4.44
C LYS A 10 3.56 46.41 -4.13
N SER A 11 3.17 45.72 -5.19
CA SER A 11 2.23 44.61 -5.23
C SER A 11 2.69 43.40 -4.39
N GLU A 12 1.74 42.89 -3.61
CA GLU A 12 1.79 41.73 -2.71
C GLU A 12 1.90 40.36 -3.40
N LEU A 13 2.56 40.25 -4.57
CA LEU A 13 2.39 39.09 -5.45
C LEU A 13 3.65 38.29 -5.79
N ASP A 14 4.74 38.42 -5.03
CA ASP A 14 5.98 37.67 -5.29
C ASP A 14 6.65 37.05 -4.04
N THR A 15 5.86 36.46 -3.14
CA THR A 15 6.40 35.61 -2.06
C THR A 15 6.13 34.14 -2.35
N LYS A 16 6.98 33.61 -3.24
CA LYS A 16 7.48 32.24 -3.37
C LYS A 16 6.70 31.15 -2.60
N LEU A 17 6.01 30.32 -3.39
CA LEU A 17 5.63 28.95 -3.07
C LEU A 17 6.84 28.15 -2.56
N SER A 18 7.01 28.05 -1.25
CA SER A 18 7.81 26.98 -0.65
C SER A 18 7.01 25.67 -0.73
N PRO A 19 7.61 24.53 -1.11
CA PRO A 19 6.92 23.25 -1.04
C PRO A 19 6.54 23.00 0.42
N LYS A 20 5.23 22.95 0.72
CA LYS A 20 4.76 22.52 2.03
C LYS A 20 5.24 21.08 2.22
N GLN A 21 6.17 20.87 3.14
CA GLN A 21 6.55 19.54 3.56
C GLN A 21 5.28 18.80 4.00
N PRO A 22 5.09 17.53 3.59
CA PRO A 22 3.92 16.77 4.03
C PRO A 22 3.92 16.72 5.55
N ASN A 23 2.74 16.93 6.13
CA ASN A 23 2.49 16.88 7.57
C ASN A 23 2.79 15.44 8.07
N ILE A 24 4.04 15.16 8.44
CA ILE A 24 4.42 13.91 9.08
C ILE A 24 3.86 13.96 10.49
N ALA A 25 2.98 13.03 10.84
CA ALA A 25 2.47 12.91 12.20
C ALA A 25 3.65 12.91 13.19
N LYS A 26 3.57 13.69 14.28
CA LYS A 26 4.61 13.73 15.32
C LYS A 26 4.86 12.30 15.80
N CYS A 27 6.05 11.75 15.55
CA CYS A 27 6.43 10.42 16.01
C CYS A 27 6.29 10.36 17.54
N GLN A 28 5.55 9.37 18.05
CA GLN A 28 5.43 9.15 19.49
C GLN A 28 6.78 8.72 20.10
N ALA A 29 6.96 8.93 21.41
CA ALA A 29 8.24 8.71 22.10
C ALA A 29 8.83 7.29 21.93
N ASN A 30 7.97 6.29 21.75
CA ASN A 30 8.29 4.87 21.53
C ASN A 30 8.50 4.49 20.06
N ALA A 31 8.19 5.37 19.10
CA ALA A 31 8.31 5.07 17.67
C ALA A 31 9.72 4.67 17.26
N ARG A 32 10.75 5.34 17.83
CA ARG A 32 12.15 5.02 17.54
C ARG A 32 12.49 3.59 17.98
N THR A 33 12.08 3.20 19.19
CA THR A 33 12.34 1.85 19.73
C THR A 33 11.69 0.76 18.88
N GLU A 34 10.44 0.97 18.44
CA GLU A 34 9.75 0.02 17.58
C GLU A 34 10.40 -0.10 16.20
N VAL A 35 10.83 1.03 15.61
CA VAL A 35 11.59 1.03 14.36
C VAL A 35 12.90 0.27 14.53
N GLU A 36 13.63 0.51 15.62
CA GLU A 36 14.91 -0.14 15.87
C GLU A 36 14.75 -1.66 16.01
N ARG A 37 13.74 -2.11 16.76
CA ARG A 37 13.42 -3.53 16.91
C ARG A 37 13.08 -4.17 15.57
N TRP A 38 12.24 -3.52 14.76
CA TRP A 38 11.81 -4.05 13.47
C TRP A 38 12.98 -4.17 12.48
N VAL A 39 13.83 -3.13 12.40
CA VAL A 39 15.01 -3.11 11.52
C VAL A 39 16.01 -4.20 11.92
N ARG A 40 16.36 -4.31 13.21
CA ARG A 40 17.32 -5.32 13.68
C ARG A 40 16.85 -6.74 13.35
N ARG A 41 15.58 -7.06 13.64
CA ARG A 41 15.01 -8.38 13.30
C ARG A 41 15.11 -8.69 11.80
N ALA A 42 14.79 -7.72 10.95
CA ALA A 42 14.86 -7.93 9.49
C ALA A 42 16.30 -8.19 9.02
N LEU A 43 17.28 -7.47 9.58
CA LEU A 43 18.69 -7.66 9.27
C LEU A 43 19.25 -8.96 9.82
N ASP A 44 18.90 -9.33 11.06
CA ASP A 44 19.36 -10.56 11.71
C ASP A 44 18.83 -11.82 11.00
N LYS A 45 17.61 -11.77 10.44
CA LYS A 45 17.10 -12.85 9.59
C LYS A 45 17.78 -12.94 8.22
N GLY A 46 18.23 -11.81 7.69
CA GLY A 46 18.79 -11.71 6.34
C GLY A 46 17.79 -12.11 5.24
N VAL A 47 18.26 -12.12 4.00
CA VAL A 47 17.41 -12.46 2.84
C VAL A 47 16.95 -13.92 2.89
N GLY A 48 17.83 -14.86 3.23
CA GLY A 48 17.50 -16.29 3.29
C GLY A 48 16.41 -16.60 4.31
N GLY A 49 16.60 -16.18 5.56
CA GLY A 49 15.64 -16.46 6.65
C GLY A 49 14.29 -15.79 6.44
N LEU A 50 14.22 -14.64 5.76
CA LEU A 50 12.95 -14.00 5.38
C LEU A 50 12.22 -14.75 4.27
N ARG A 51 12.94 -15.36 3.32
CA ARG A 51 12.32 -16.22 2.29
C ARG A 51 11.76 -17.49 2.90
N GLU A 52 12.50 -18.15 3.79
CA GLU A 52 12.02 -19.32 4.54
C GLU A 52 10.79 -18.98 5.38
N GLU A 53 10.80 -17.83 6.06
CA GLU A 53 9.65 -17.30 6.79
C GLU A 53 8.42 -17.17 5.89
N PHE A 54 8.57 -16.58 4.70
CA PHE A 54 7.47 -16.49 3.74
C PHE A 54 6.99 -17.87 3.26
N LEU A 55 7.92 -18.79 2.96
CA LEU A 55 7.59 -20.13 2.48
C LEU A 55 6.75 -20.92 3.49
N SER A 56 7.02 -20.75 4.79
CA SER A 56 6.20 -21.35 5.86
C SER A 56 4.75 -20.88 5.84
N LEU A 57 4.51 -19.67 5.31
CA LEU A 57 3.19 -19.08 5.20
C LEU A 57 2.54 -19.29 3.84
N LYS A 58 3.27 -19.68 2.79
CA LYS A 58 2.80 -19.66 1.40
C LYS A 58 1.41 -20.29 1.18
N ARG A 59 1.07 -21.32 1.95
CA ARG A 59 -0.22 -22.05 1.89
C ARG A 59 -1.15 -21.79 3.08
N TYR A 60 -0.91 -20.72 3.83
CA TYR A 60 -1.76 -20.34 4.96
C TYR A 60 -3.19 -20.05 4.53
N ILE A 61 -4.15 -20.67 5.20
CA ILE A 61 -5.58 -20.44 5.05
C ILE A 61 -6.12 -19.99 6.42
N PRO A 62 -6.85 -18.86 6.49
CA PRO A 62 -7.44 -18.40 7.74
C PRO A 62 -8.42 -19.42 8.33
N GLU A 63 -8.40 -19.57 9.65
CA GLU A 63 -9.32 -20.45 10.36
C GLU A 63 -10.77 -19.97 10.18
N GLY A 64 -11.67 -20.92 9.89
CA GLY A 64 -13.10 -20.62 9.69
C GLY A 64 -13.41 -19.79 8.44
N MET A 65 -12.47 -19.63 7.51
CA MET A 65 -12.71 -18.88 6.27
C MET A 65 -13.78 -19.57 5.41
N THR A 66 -14.86 -18.84 5.10
CA THR A 66 -15.87 -19.24 4.11
C THR A 66 -15.75 -18.41 2.84
N THR A 67 -16.21 -18.97 1.72
CA THR A 67 -16.16 -18.35 0.37
C THR A 67 -17.48 -18.53 -0.39
N ASN A 68 -18.60 -18.55 0.35
CA ASN A 68 -19.92 -18.86 -0.19
C ASN A 68 -20.34 -17.88 -1.29
N ALA A 69 -20.11 -16.58 -1.09
CA ALA A 69 -20.43 -15.56 -2.09
C ALA A 69 -19.50 -15.60 -3.32
N PHE A 70 -18.33 -16.25 -3.21
CA PHE A 70 -17.38 -16.42 -4.32
C PHE A 70 -17.73 -17.62 -5.22
N GLN A 71 -18.51 -18.59 -4.74
CA GLN A 71 -18.82 -19.80 -5.51
C GLN A 71 -19.55 -19.48 -6.82
N GLY A 72 -19.10 -20.06 -7.94
CA GLY A 72 -19.69 -19.86 -9.27
C GLY A 72 -19.44 -18.48 -9.91
N THR A 73 -18.73 -17.58 -9.23
CA THR A 73 -18.49 -16.21 -9.72
C THR A 73 -17.48 -16.16 -10.86
N PHE A 74 -16.62 -17.17 -11.00
CA PHE A 74 -15.69 -17.28 -12.13
C PHE A 74 -16.46 -17.58 -13.42
N GLU A 75 -17.33 -18.59 -13.40
CA GLU A 75 -18.20 -18.98 -14.51
C GLU A 75 -19.18 -17.83 -14.88
N ALA A 76 -19.64 -17.06 -13.89
CA ALA A 76 -20.45 -15.85 -14.10
C ALA A 76 -19.66 -14.61 -14.58
N GLY A 77 -18.34 -14.72 -14.80
CA GLY A 77 -17.49 -13.62 -15.28
C GLY A 77 -17.25 -12.49 -14.27
N LYS A 78 -17.59 -12.70 -13.00
CA LYS A 78 -17.42 -11.73 -11.89
C LYS A 78 -16.08 -11.89 -11.17
N SER A 79 -15.41 -13.02 -11.36
CA SER A 79 -14.09 -13.32 -10.80
C SER A 79 -13.10 -13.65 -11.91
N ARG A 80 -11.95 -12.99 -11.90
CA ARG A 80 -10.91 -13.17 -12.91
C ARG A 80 -10.20 -14.51 -12.79
N TYR A 81 -10.03 -15.01 -11.57
CA TYR A 81 -9.28 -16.22 -11.27
C TYR A 81 -10.10 -17.15 -10.39
N LYS A 82 -10.17 -18.44 -10.75
CA LYS A 82 -10.90 -19.47 -10.00
C LYS A 82 -10.19 -19.85 -8.70
N ASP A 83 -8.88 -19.74 -8.67
CA ASP A 83 -7.98 -20.12 -7.57
C ASP A 83 -7.63 -18.95 -6.62
N VAL A 84 -8.18 -17.75 -6.85
CA VAL A 84 -8.01 -16.59 -5.96
C VAL A 84 -9.33 -16.34 -5.22
N PRO A 85 -9.48 -16.81 -3.96
CA PRO A 85 -10.73 -16.72 -3.22
C PRO A 85 -11.05 -15.29 -2.77
N CYS A 86 -12.34 -14.98 -2.72
CA CYS A 86 -12.89 -13.82 -2.02
C CYS A 86 -13.62 -14.32 -0.79
N GLN A 87 -13.07 -14.08 0.40
CA GLN A 87 -13.69 -14.58 1.64
C GLN A 87 -14.92 -13.78 2.05
N ASP A 88 -15.87 -14.42 2.72
CA ASP A 88 -17.14 -13.78 3.06
C ASP A 88 -17.02 -12.71 4.15
N LYS A 89 -16.26 -12.99 5.23
CA LYS A 89 -16.22 -12.15 6.45
C LYS A 89 -15.86 -10.69 6.17
N PHE A 90 -14.95 -10.46 5.23
CA PHE A 90 -14.45 -9.14 4.89
C PHE A 90 -14.82 -8.69 3.47
N ARG A 91 -15.73 -9.40 2.77
CA ARG A 91 -16.12 -9.00 1.41
C ARG A 91 -16.76 -7.63 1.39
N VAL A 92 -16.50 -6.87 0.33
CA VAL A 92 -17.25 -5.65 0.05
C VAL A 92 -18.62 -6.07 -0.48
N VAL A 93 -19.67 -5.69 0.25
CA VAL A 93 -21.07 -5.90 -0.15
C VAL A 93 -21.55 -4.67 -0.91
N LEU A 94 -21.87 -4.82 -2.19
CA LEU A 94 -22.40 -3.72 -3.00
C LEU A 94 -23.80 -3.35 -2.53
N ARG A 95 -24.00 -2.06 -2.26
CA ARG A 95 -25.31 -1.48 -1.96
C ARG A 95 -25.42 -0.20 -2.77
N TRP A 96 -25.91 -0.32 -4.00
CA TRP A 96 -26.09 0.80 -4.92
C TRP A 96 -27.49 0.74 -5.55
N PRO A 97 -28.21 1.87 -5.65
CA PRO A 97 -29.52 1.89 -6.28
C PRO A 97 -29.50 1.28 -7.69
N GLY A 98 -30.40 0.32 -7.94
CA GLY A 98 -30.52 -0.36 -9.24
C GLY A 98 -29.55 -1.52 -9.47
N VAL A 99 -28.64 -1.82 -8.53
CA VAL A 99 -27.81 -3.03 -8.59
C VAL A 99 -28.54 -4.17 -7.88
N THR A 100 -28.78 -5.27 -8.60
CA THR A 100 -29.46 -6.47 -8.08
C THR A 100 -28.51 -7.49 -7.46
N ASP A 101 -27.21 -7.37 -7.71
CA ASP A 101 -26.17 -8.28 -7.25
C ASP A 101 -25.24 -7.60 -6.23
N ASP A 102 -25.06 -8.22 -5.07
CA ASP A 102 -24.26 -7.64 -4.00
C ASP A 102 -22.75 -7.97 -4.10
N TYR A 103 -22.35 -8.78 -5.08
CA TYR A 103 -21.01 -9.35 -5.19
C TYR A 103 -20.06 -8.50 -6.03
N ILE A 104 -18.90 -8.21 -5.43
CA ILE A 104 -17.68 -7.80 -6.13
C ILE A 104 -16.50 -8.59 -5.54
N HIS A 105 -15.54 -8.99 -6.37
CA HIS A 105 -14.31 -9.64 -5.88
C HIS A 105 -13.38 -8.61 -5.21
N ALA A 106 -13.74 -8.25 -3.99
CA ALA A 106 -13.03 -7.27 -3.19
C ALA A 106 -13.21 -7.56 -1.70
N ASN A 107 -12.16 -7.34 -0.92
CA ASN A 107 -12.22 -7.41 0.54
C ASN A 107 -11.77 -6.08 1.16
N TYR A 108 -12.39 -5.69 2.28
CA TYR A 108 -11.85 -4.65 3.15
C TYR A 108 -10.57 -5.18 3.81
N VAL A 109 -9.53 -4.33 3.86
CA VAL A 109 -8.31 -4.61 4.59
C VAL A 109 -8.02 -3.45 5.53
N ALA A 110 -7.94 -3.80 6.81
CA ALA A 110 -7.67 -2.93 7.92
C ALA A 110 -6.21 -2.49 7.96
N THR A 111 -6.02 -1.38 8.64
CA THR A 111 -4.74 -0.89 9.15
C THR A 111 -4.90 -0.64 10.64
N PRO A 112 -3.82 -0.40 11.40
CA PRO A 112 -3.91 -0.17 12.84
C PRO A 112 -4.84 0.99 13.21
N ILE A 113 -5.07 1.92 12.28
CA ILE A 113 -5.84 3.14 12.50
C ILE A 113 -7.29 3.00 12.03
N ASN A 114 -7.57 2.08 11.10
CA ASN A 114 -8.88 2.01 10.44
C ASN A 114 -9.17 0.61 9.90
N GLU A 115 -10.27 0.01 10.37
CA GLU A 115 -10.73 -1.33 10.00
C GLU A 115 -11.17 -1.47 8.53
N LYS A 116 -11.48 -0.36 7.86
CA LYS A 116 -11.89 -0.30 6.44
C LYS A 116 -11.00 0.65 5.64
N ARG A 117 -9.70 0.66 5.97
CA ARG A 117 -8.73 1.56 5.34
C ARG A 117 -8.60 1.31 3.85
N PHE A 118 -8.47 0.05 3.47
CA PHE A 118 -8.27 -0.36 2.09
C PHE A 118 -9.41 -1.23 1.60
N ILE A 119 -9.66 -1.16 0.29
CA ILE A 119 -10.39 -2.17 -0.46
C ILE A 119 -9.41 -2.80 -1.44
N CYS A 120 -9.09 -4.08 -1.23
CA CYS A 120 -8.25 -4.86 -2.12
C CYS A 120 -9.14 -5.58 -3.12
N THR A 121 -9.00 -5.26 -4.40
CA THR A 121 -9.84 -5.82 -5.47
C THR A 121 -9.02 -6.24 -6.69
N GLN A 122 -9.58 -7.16 -7.48
CA GLN A 122 -9.06 -7.48 -8.80
C GLN A 122 -9.36 -6.36 -9.81
N VAL A 123 -8.63 -6.32 -10.92
CA VAL A 123 -9.01 -5.49 -12.09
C VAL A 123 -9.76 -6.32 -13.12
N ARG A 124 -10.73 -5.72 -13.80
CA ARG A 124 -11.26 -6.23 -15.07
C ARG A 124 -10.58 -5.46 -16.20
N ALA A 125 -9.92 -6.18 -17.11
CA ALA A 125 -9.37 -5.55 -18.31
C ALA A 125 -10.55 -5.27 -19.24
N LEU A 126 -10.52 -4.13 -19.94
CA LEU A 126 -11.56 -3.77 -20.91
C LEU A 126 -11.53 -4.74 -22.10
N ALA A 127 -10.31 -5.15 -22.49
CA ALA A 127 -9.99 -6.23 -23.42
C ALA A 127 -8.68 -6.93 -22.97
N PRO A 128 -8.41 -8.18 -23.38
CA PRO A 128 -7.22 -8.95 -22.95
C PRO A 128 -5.86 -8.29 -23.22
N ASP A 129 -5.83 -7.36 -24.16
CA ASP A 129 -4.67 -6.68 -24.75
C ASP A 129 -4.46 -5.23 -24.26
N GLU A 130 -5.42 -4.63 -23.55
CA GLU A 130 -5.34 -3.22 -23.13
C GLU A 130 -5.16 -3.07 -21.62
N THR A 131 -3.91 -3.01 -21.14
CA THR A 131 -3.57 -2.82 -19.71
C THR A 131 -2.83 -1.50 -19.40
N ASN A 132 -2.59 -0.66 -20.40
CA ASN A 132 -1.56 0.39 -20.35
C ASN A 132 -2.01 1.79 -19.84
N VAL A 133 -3.21 1.96 -19.29
CA VAL A 133 -3.78 3.32 -19.09
C VAL A 133 -3.54 3.95 -17.71
N ARG A 134 -2.78 5.06 -17.73
CA ARG A 134 -2.33 5.93 -16.62
C ARG A 134 -3.38 6.94 -16.12
N VAL A 135 -3.07 7.48 -14.93
CA VAL A 135 -3.79 8.43 -14.07
C VAL A 135 -5.09 8.99 -14.63
N CYS A 136 -6.19 8.57 -14.01
CA CYS A 136 -7.53 9.03 -14.36
C CYS A 136 -8.10 9.88 -13.22
N HIS A 137 -8.50 11.11 -13.53
CA HIS A 137 -9.39 11.90 -12.68
C HIS A 137 -10.81 11.65 -13.15
N LEU A 138 -11.55 10.81 -12.41
CA LEU A 138 -12.93 10.48 -12.74
C LEU A 138 -13.86 11.33 -11.89
N LYS A 139 -14.74 12.09 -12.53
CA LYS A 139 -15.88 12.73 -11.85
C LYS A 139 -17.11 11.86 -12.08
N VAL A 140 -17.57 11.19 -11.03
CA VAL A 140 -18.78 10.38 -11.06
C VAL A 140 -19.96 11.24 -10.62
N GLN A 141 -21.04 11.24 -11.41
CA GLN A 141 -22.29 11.93 -11.07
C GLN A 141 -23.42 10.90 -10.98
N TRP A 142 -24.28 11.03 -9.96
CA TRP A 142 -25.45 10.16 -9.78
C TRP A 142 -26.59 10.91 -9.11
N LYS A 143 -27.81 10.35 -9.17
CA LYS A 143 -28.96 10.86 -8.41
C LYS A 143 -29.21 9.95 -7.21
N GLU A 144 -29.36 10.55 -6.03
CA GLU A 144 -29.69 9.88 -4.78
C GLU A 144 -30.88 10.61 -4.16
N SER A 145 -32.01 9.90 -3.99
CA SER A 145 -33.27 10.49 -3.50
C SER A 145 -33.68 11.76 -4.26
N GLY A 146 -33.55 11.73 -5.60
CA GLY A 146 -33.88 12.85 -6.49
C GLY A 146 -32.85 14.00 -6.53
N ARG A 147 -31.81 13.97 -5.68
CA ARG A 147 -30.76 15.00 -5.63
C ARG A 147 -29.55 14.58 -6.43
N GLU A 148 -28.97 15.52 -7.20
CA GLU A 148 -27.69 15.30 -7.86
C GLU A 148 -26.55 15.22 -6.85
N LYS A 149 -25.73 14.20 -7.02
CA LYS A 149 -24.51 13.95 -6.26
C LYS A 149 -23.35 13.85 -7.24
N ASN A 150 -22.17 14.25 -6.79
CA ASN A 150 -20.95 14.03 -7.54
C ASN A 150 -19.81 13.61 -6.61
N ARG A 151 -18.83 12.91 -7.17
CA ARG A 151 -17.60 12.51 -6.50
C ARG A 151 -16.43 12.57 -7.46
N GLU A 152 -15.36 13.20 -7.03
CA GLU A 152 -14.07 13.15 -7.71
C GLU A 152 -13.26 11.94 -7.21
N ILE A 153 -12.68 11.20 -8.14
CA ILE A 153 -11.83 10.04 -7.87
C ILE A 153 -10.46 10.32 -8.48
N ARG A 154 -9.42 10.18 -7.66
CA ARG A 154 -8.03 10.25 -8.09
C ARG A 154 -7.45 8.84 -8.20
N HIS A 155 -7.15 8.41 -9.42
CA HIS A 155 -6.55 7.11 -9.69
C HIS A 155 -5.04 7.23 -9.90
N TYR A 156 -4.24 6.66 -9.00
CA TYR A 156 -2.78 6.61 -9.13
C TYR A 156 -2.37 5.24 -9.68
N GLN A 157 -1.79 5.22 -10.88
CA GLN A 157 -1.35 3.98 -11.53
C GLN A 157 0.18 3.86 -11.53
N TRP A 158 0.70 2.82 -10.89
CA TRP A 158 2.11 2.44 -10.97
C TRP A 158 2.33 1.43 -12.11
N ILE A 159 2.81 1.91 -13.26
CA ILE A 159 2.84 1.09 -14.49
C ILE A 159 4.03 0.14 -14.64
N ASN A 160 5.16 0.42 -13.99
CA ASN A 160 6.41 -0.31 -14.25
C ASN A 160 6.77 -1.27 -13.11
N TRP A 161 5.77 -1.79 -12.39
CA TRP A 161 6.00 -2.94 -11.51
C TRP A 161 6.09 -4.21 -12.38
N PRO A 162 7.25 -4.87 -12.45
CA PRO A 162 7.47 -5.99 -13.36
C PRO A 162 6.55 -7.19 -13.05
N ASP A 163 6.17 -7.93 -14.08
CA ASP A 163 5.29 -9.09 -13.93
C ASP A 163 5.97 -10.25 -13.18
N ARG A 164 7.26 -10.46 -13.45
CA ARG A 164 8.11 -11.47 -12.80
C ARG A 164 9.16 -10.75 -11.96
N GLY A 165 8.81 -10.38 -10.72
CA GLY A 165 9.75 -9.80 -9.77
C GLY A 165 9.20 -8.57 -9.04
N VAL A 166 10.11 -7.67 -8.70
CA VAL A 166 9.84 -6.47 -7.92
C VAL A 166 10.55 -5.26 -8.51
N PRO A 167 10.02 -4.03 -8.32
CA PRO A 167 10.64 -2.83 -8.85
C PRO A 167 12.01 -2.59 -8.20
N PRO A 168 12.92 -1.85 -8.87
CA PRO A 168 14.11 -1.32 -8.21
C PRO A 168 13.74 -0.61 -6.91
N CYS A 169 14.50 -0.85 -5.84
CA CYS A 169 14.24 -0.20 -4.56
C CYS A 169 14.42 1.32 -4.68
N ARG A 170 13.29 2.02 -4.75
CA ARG A 170 13.15 3.48 -4.76
C ARG A 170 12.01 3.86 -3.84
N LEU A 171 11.89 5.15 -3.52
CA LEU A 171 10.78 5.67 -2.72
C LEU A 171 9.43 5.73 -3.46
N THR A 172 9.27 5.09 -4.62
CA THR A 172 8.03 5.18 -5.43
C THR A 172 6.78 4.78 -4.63
N SER A 173 6.85 3.65 -3.91
CA SER A 173 5.76 3.21 -3.02
C SER A 173 5.46 4.24 -1.93
N MET A 174 6.51 4.79 -1.30
CA MET A 174 6.40 5.81 -0.26
C MET A 174 5.82 7.13 -0.78
N VAL A 175 6.20 7.55 -1.99
CA VAL A 175 5.66 8.75 -2.64
C VAL A 175 4.18 8.53 -2.94
N LEU A 176 3.79 7.39 -3.51
CA LEU A 176 2.39 7.05 -3.76
C LEU A 176 1.55 7.07 -2.47
N LEU A 177 2.03 6.41 -1.42
CA LEU A 177 1.38 6.38 -0.11
C LEU A 177 1.26 7.79 0.52
N SER A 178 2.30 8.62 0.41
CA SER A 178 2.25 9.98 0.95
C SER A 178 1.18 10.87 0.31
N ASN A 179 0.86 10.65 -0.98
CA ASN A 179 -0.18 11.38 -1.71
C ASN A 179 -1.61 10.95 -1.35
N ILE A 180 -1.78 9.77 -0.74
CA ILE A 180 -3.12 9.23 -0.40
C ILE A 180 -3.44 9.28 1.09
N ARG A 181 -2.44 9.36 1.99
CA ARG A 181 -2.62 9.34 3.46
C ARG A 181 -3.65 10.33 4.01
N GLY A 182 -3.81 11.48 3.38
CA GLY A 182 -4.76 12.52 3.82
C GLY A 182 -6.24 12.16 3.65
N THR A 183 -6.57 11.07 2.94
CA THR A 183 -7.96 10.65 2.77
C THR A 183 -8.52 9.98 4.03
N LYS A 184 -9.77 10.34 4.38
CA LYS A 184 -10.57 9.67 5.42
C LYS A 184 -11.52 8.61 4.84
N LYS A 185 -11.55 8.45 3.51
CA LYS A 185 -12.37 7.46 2.80
C LYS A 185 -11.54 6.22 2.47
N PRO A 186 -12.15 5.03 2.33
CA PRO A 186 -11.43 3.83 1.93
C PRO A 186 -10.64 4.04 0.63
N ILE A 187 -9.41 3.55 0.60
CA ILE A 187 -8.54 3.58 -0.57
C ILE A 187 -8.70 2.27 -1.33
N VAL A 188 -9.07 2.34 -2.60
CA VAL A 188 -9.09 1.16 -3.47
C VAL A 188 -7.67 0.91 -3.98
N VAL A 189 -7.15 -0.30 -3.73
CA VAL A 189 -5.83 -0.74 -4.23
C VAL A 189 -6.03 -2.04 -4.99
N HIS A 190 -5.53 -2.08 -6.23
CA HIS A 190 -5.69 -3.24 -7.09
C HIS A 190 -4.42 -3.53 -7.90
N CYS A 191 -4.30 -4.78 -8.34
CA CYS A 191 -3.35 -5.22 -9.36
C CYS A 191 -4.13 -6.11 -10.34
N SER A 192 -3.56 -7.21 -10.84
CA SER A 192 -4.36 -8.18 -11.60
C SER A 192 -5.35 -8.93 -10.70
N ALA A 193 -4.83 -9.74 -9.76
CA ALA A 193 -5.63 -10.54 -8.82
C ALA A 193 -5.99 -9.82 -7.51
N GLY A 194 -5.41 -8.64 -7.25
CA GLY A 194 -5.64 -7.90 -6.00
C GLY A 194 -5.06 -8.57 -4.75
N ILE A 195 -3.94 -9.32 -4.89
CA ILE A 195 -3.29 -10.05 -3.77
C ILE A 195 -1.77 -9.81 -3.67
N GLY A 196 -1.02 -9.85 -4.78
CA GLY A 196 0.45 -9.78 -4.77
C GLY A 196 0.98 -8.36 -4.55
N ARG A 197 1.04 -7.56 -5.64
CA ARG A 197 1.49 -6.15 -5.60
C ARG A 197 0.63 -5.29 -4.67
N THR A 198 -0.69 -5.49 -4.72
CA THR A 198 -1.66 -4.91 -3.80
C THR A 198 -1.26 -5.19 -2.35
N GLY A 199 -1.00 -6.46 -2.02
CA GLY A 199 -0.59 -6.88 -0.69
C GLY A 199 0.70 -6.22 -0.21
N ALA A 200 1.70 -6.09 -1.09
CA ALA A 200 2.96 -5.44 -0.76
C ALA A 200 2.78 -3.94 -0.43
N ILE A 201 1.97 -3.21 -1.22
CA ILE A 201 1.66 -1.79 -0.94
C ILE A 201 0.91 -1.64 0.38
N VAL A 202 -0.11 -2.46 0.62
CA VAL A 202 -0.90 -2.42 1.85
C VAL A 202 -0.03 -2.76 3.07
N ALA A 203 0.85 -3.76 2.98
CA ALA A 203 1.73 -4.14 4.07
C ALA A 203 2.77 -3.06 4.40
N ILE A 204 3.34 -2.37 3.39
CA ILE A 204 4.23 -1.23 3.61
C ILE A 204 3.51 -0.15 4.44
N GLU A 205 2.27 0.21 4.07
CA GLU A 205 1.52 1.22 4.81
C GLU A 205 1.15 0.74 6.22
N TYR A 206 0.69 -0.51 6.36
CA TYR A 206 0.34 -1.10 7.65
C TYR A 206 1.51 -1.01 8.65
N ILE A 207 2.70 -1.45 8.24
CA ILE A 207 3.91 -1.43 9.07
C ILE A 207 4.31 0.00 9.38
N LEU A 208 4.28 0.89 8.37
CA LEU A 208 4.69 2.27 8.57
C LEU A 208 3.76 3.03 9.52
N GLU A 209 2.44 2.80 9.44
CA GLU A 209 1.46 3.37 10.38
C GLU A 209 1.68 2.84 11.81
N LYS A 210 1.92 1.53 12.01
CA LYS A 210 2.28 0.97 13.34
C LYS A 210 3.52 1.68 13.91
N LEU A 211 4.60 1.69 13.14
CA LEU A 211 5.91 2.18 13.59
C LEU A 211 5.90 3.69 13.87
N GLN A 212 5.25 4.50 13.02
CA GLN A 212 5.16 5.95 13.23
C GLN A 212 4.34 6.33 14.47
N GLN A 213 3.35 5.51 14.81
CA GLN A 213 2.55 5.68 16.02
C GLN A 213 3.18 5.05 17.26
N GLY A 214 4.32 4.38 17.12
CA GLY A 214 4.94 3.62 18.20
C GLY A 214 4.06 2.48 18.73
N ILE A 215 3.07 2.04 17.95
CA ILE A 215 2.29 0.86 18.31
C ILE A 215 3.21 -0.35 18.18
N PRO A 216 3.25 -1.27 19.16
CA PRO A 216 4.01 -2.50 19.06
C PRO A 216 3.82 -3.17 17.70
N CYS A 217 4.92 -3.28 16.95
CA CYS A 217 4.90 -3.83 15.61
C CYS A 217 5.34 -5.29 15.69
N GLU A 218 4.37 -6.19 15.47
CA GLU A 218 4.64 -7.62 15.39
C GLU A 218 5.60 -7.96 14.24
N SER A 219 6.13 -9.17 14.27
CA SER A 219 6.95 -9.68 13.20
C SER A 219 6.18 -9.80 11.88
N MET A 220 6.89 -9.67 10.76
CA MET A 220 6.27 -9.63 9.44
C MET A 220 5.46 -10.89 9.11
N ASP A 221 5.81 -12.06 9.64
CA ASP A 221 5.05 -13.30 9.49
C ASP A 221 3.67 -13.22 10.15
N LYS A 222 3.58 -12.60 11.33
CA LYS A 222 2.31 -12.38 12.03
C LYS A 222 1.47 -11.32 11.33
N ILE A 223 2.09 -10.22 10.89
CA ILE A 223 1.42 -9.18 10.08
C ILE A 223 0.87 -9.80 8.79
N LEU A 224 1.65 -10.66 8.12
CA LEU A 224 1.19 -11.35 6.91
C LEU A 224 0.00 -12.28 7.20
N LYS A 225 -0.01 -13.01 8.31
CA LYS A 225 -1.18 -13.78 8.74
C LYS A 225 -2.40 -12.88 8.96
N GLU A 226 -2.24 -11.75 9.64
CA GLU A 226 -3.32 -10.78 9.89
C GLU A 226 -3.90 -10.19 8.59
N LEU A 227 -3.04 -9.88 7.62
CA LEU A 227 -3.47 -9.41 6.30
C LEU A 227 -4.17 -10.54 5.52
N ARG A 228 -3.66 -11.77 5.60
CA ARG A 228 -4.26 -12.94 4.92
C ARG A 228 -5.58 -13.37 5.54
N ASN A 229 -5.79 -13.09 6.82
CA ASN A 229 -7.08 -13.22 7.50
C ASN A 229 -8.15 -12.28 6.95
N GLN A 230 -7.78 -11.29 6.14
CA GLN A 230 -8.70 -10.31 5.53
C GLN A 230 -8.75 -10.45 4.01
N ARG A 231 -7.60 -10.65 3.37
CA ARG A 231 -7.49 -10.92 1.94
C ARG A 231 -6.56 -12.13 1.73
N PRO A 232 -7.11 -13.32 1.43
CA PRO A 232 -6.30 -14.53 1.24
C PRO A 232 -5.22 -14.35 0.18
N PHE A 233 -4.08 -15.02 0.37
CA PHE A 233 -2.90 -14.94 -0.50
C PHE A 233 -2.29 -13.53 -0.68
N THR A 234 -2.62 -12.57 0.19
CA THR A 234 -1.92 -11.28 0.30
C THR A 234 -0.41 -11.50 0.35
N ILE A 235 0.35 -10.76 -0.48
CA ILE A 235 1.76 -11.03 -0.83
C ILE A 235 1.92 -12.44 -1.41
N GLN A 236 2.06 -12.51 -2.74
CA GLN A 236 1.91 -13.77 -3.46
C GLN A 236 3.22 -14.55 -3.60
N ASN A 237 4.37 -13.88 -3.59
CA ASN A 237 5.68 -14.52 -3.67
C ASN A 237 6.69 -13.89 -2.69
N ASP A 238 7.79 -14.61 -2.51
CA ASP A 238 8.89 -14.28 -1.62
C ASP A 238 9.61 -12.99 -2.03
N LEU A 239 9.78 -12.71 -3.33
CA LEU A 239 10.37 -11.46 -3.78
C LEU A 239 9.54 -10.24 -3.38
N GLN A 240 8.21 -10.33 -3.44
CA GLN A 240 7.29 -9.28 -2.95
C GLN A 240 7.40 -9.12 -1.43
N TYR A 241 7.55 -10.21 -0.69
CA TYR A 241 7.77 -10.18 0.76
C TYR A 241 9.08 -9.47 1.10
N LEU A 242 10.17 -9.83 0.42
CA LEU A 242 11.47 -9.17 0.55
C LEU A 242 11.42 -7.71 0.12
N TYR A 243 10.62 -7.36 -0.89
CA TYR A 243 10.47 -5.98 -1.34
C TYR A 243 9.87 -5.09 -0.25
N VAL A 244 8.89 -5.58 0.52
CA VAL A 244 8.39 -4.87 1.71
C VAL A 244 9.54 -4.57 2.66
N HIS A 245 10.36 -5.59 2.99
CA HIS A 245 11.53 -5.40 3.85
C HIS A 245 12.54 -4.40 3.32
N ARG A 246 12.91 -4.55 2.04
CA ARG A 246 13.90 -3.70 1.37
C ARG A 246 13.46 -2.24 1.36
N VAL A 247 12.19 -1.95 1.11
CA VAL A 247 11.63 -0.58 1.12
C VAL A 247 11.65 0.01 2.53
N MET A 248 11.24 -0.74 3.55
CA MET A 248 11.24 -0.23 4.93
C MET A 248 12.67 0.02 5.43
N LEU A 249 13.61 -0.88 5.14
CA LEU A 249 15.03 -0.70 5.46
C LEU A 249 15.61 0.53 4.75
N PHE A 250 15.35 0.70 3.45
CA PHE A 250 15.75 1.91 2.72
C PHE A 250 15.18 3.19 3.36
N TYR A 251 13.90 3.15 3.73
CA TYR A 251 13.24 4.29 4.34
C TYR A 251 13.91 4.68 5.66
N PHE A 252 14.10 3.75 6.60
CA PHE A 252 14.63 4.09 7.91
C PHE A 252 16.15 4.30 7.94
N ILE A 253 16.92 3.49 7.21
CA ILE A 253 18.38 3.55 7.22
C ILE A 253 18.89 4.61 6.25
N ASP A 254 18.48 4.56 4.97
CA ASP A 254 19.05 5.46 3.97
C ASP A 254 18.42 6.86 3.99
N LYS A 255 17.09 6.95 4.14
CA LYS A 255 16.41 8.25 4.11
C LYS A 255 16.44 8.96 5.47
N TYR A 256 16.19 8.26 6.57
CA TYR A 256 16.13 8.86 7.92
C TYR A 256 17.41 8.69 8.75
N LYS A 257 18.40 7.94 8.27
CA LYS A 257 19.73 7.83 8.91
C LYS A 257 19.68 7.37 10.38
N ILE A 258 18.67 6.58 10.76
CA ILE A 258 18.42 6.16 12.16
C ILE A 258 19.60 5.37 12.77
N PHE A 259 20.43 4.76 11.92
CA PHE A 259 21.57 3.93 12.31
C PHE A 259 22.90 4.40 11.73
N ALA A 260 23.01 5.68 11.34
CA ALA A 260 24.22 6.20 10.68
C ALA A 260 25.51 5.95 11.48
N ASP A 261 25.42 5.99 12.81
CA ASP A 261 26.56 5.82 13.72
C ASP A 261 26.70 4.39 14.26
N ASN A 262 25.99 3.40 13.69
CA ASN A 262 26.05 2.00 14.14
C ASN A 262 26.67 1.09 13.06
N ASP A 263 27.99 0.88 13.15
CA ASP A 263 28.76 0.12 12.16
C ASP A 263 28.28 -1.32 11.97
N GLU A 264 27.88 -2.00 13.06
CA GLU A 264 27.37 -3.37 13.01
C GLU A 264 26.08 -3.45 12.18
N VAL A 265 25.12 -2.57 12.46
CA VAL A 265 23.85 -2.50 11.73
C VAL A 265 24.09 -2.12 10.28
N MET A 266 25.00 -1.17 10.02
CA MET A 266 25.34 -0.76 8.66
C MET A 266 26.04 -1.87 7.86
N ALA A 267 26.87 -2.70 8.50
CA ALA A 267 27.47 -3.88 7.87
C ALA A 267 26.41 -4.92 7.48
N LYS A 268 25.51 -5.26 8.41
CA LYS A 268 24.38 -6.17 8.13
C LYS A 268 23.47 -5.62 7.02
N TYR A 269 23.21 -4.31 7.00
CA TYR A 269 22.43 -3.68 5.96
C TYR A 269 23.10 -3.77 4.58
N LYS A 270 24.40 -3.49 4.48
CA LYS A 270 25.15 -3.64 3.22
C LYS A 270 25.06 -5.07 2.69
N GLN A 271 25.26 -6.06 3.57
CA GLN A 271 25.12 -7.47 3.21
C GLN A 271 23.70 -7.80 2.72
N PHE A 272 22.68 -7.35 3.46
CA PHE A 272 21.28 -7.54 3.07
C PHE A 272 20.99 -6.98 1.67
N VAL A 273 21.48 -5.77 1.37
CA VAL A 273 21.27 -5.14 0.06
C VAL A 273 21.98 -5.92 -1.05
N ALA A 274 23.20 -6.38 -0.82
CA ALA A 274 23.94 -7.20 -1.79
C ALA A 274 23.21 -8.53 -2.09
N ASP A 275 22.75 -9.23 -1.06
CA ASP A 275 22.01 -10.48 -1.21
C ASP A 275 20.65 -10.28 -1.89
N TYR A 276 19.96 -9.19 -1.57
CA TYR A 276 18.69 -8.81 -2.17
C TYR A 276 18.86 -8.52 -3.67
N ASP A 277 19.87 -7.72 -4.02
CA ASP A 277 20.16 -7.34 -5.40
C ASP A 277 20.52 -8.57 -6.24
N LYS A 278 21.25 -9.54 -5.69
CA LYS A 278 21.64 -10.78 -6.38
C LYS A 278 20.44 -11.62 -6.85
N ILE A 279 19.29 -11.53 -6.16
CA ILE A 279 18.10 -12.35 -6.47
C ILE A 279 16.96 -11.55 -7.11
N THR A 280 17.10 -10.22 -7.22
CA THR A 280 16.06 -9.34 -7.79
C THR A 280 16.48 -8.61 -9.05
N LYS A 281 17.78 -8.64 -9.40
CA LYS A 281 18.32 -8.15 -10.66
C LYS A 281 18.34 -9.22 -11.73
#